data_AF-A0A329ZRQ3-F1
#
_entry.id   AF-A0A329ZRQ3-F1
#
_cell.length_a   1.000
_cell.length_b   1.000
_cell.length_c   1.000
_cell.angle_alpha   90.00
_cell.angle_beta   90.00
_cell.angle_gamma   90.00
#
_symmetry.space_group_name_H-M   'P 1'
#
loop_
_entity.id
_entity.type
_entity.pdbx_description
1 polymer ?
#
loop_
_entity_poly.entity_id
_entity_poly.type
_entity_poly.pdbx_seq_one_letter_code
_entity_poly.pdbx_strand_id
1 'polypeptide(L)'
;MLILMVVGFMVFAFFVFISSDLRGKQVYYYMAVGIAISTVCLAIFFFITEEVTYTLKYSLAIVIPLFLYGFYILQRNKPKNTIEILAKQQSYCDSIQPKEIYKAYSYRTLEKKDRIETRLNTLSKTFYRESEGNKFLTTNFFYELQSLELTRIQNIDEIQSLLHKEIFSMIQNAIIYKEMTLAYNEILKENDYILEYFLMQLYEQYTIAFNIGVANLKILANTFTEEQLVGALDNLSLQSVKRDGAALFYSYLAFKNRV
;
A
#
# COMPACT_ATOMS: atom_id res chain seq x y z
N MET A 1 -52.14 -37.15 1.00
CA MET A 1 -51.53 -36.63 -0.24
C MET A 1 -51.77 -35.13 -0.42
N LEU A 2 -53.04 -34.67 -0.46
CA LEU A 2 -53.38 -33.25 -0.63
C LEU A 2 -52.80 -32.36 0.50
N ILE A 3 -52.88 -32.82 1.75
CA ILE A 3 -52.37 -32.07 2.92
C ILE A 3 -50.84 -31.91 2.85
N LEU A 4 -50.09 -32.93 2.47
CA LEU A 4 -48.62 -32.86 2.33
C LEU A 4 -48.20 -31.96 1.16
N MET A 5 -48.97 -31.96 0.06
CA MET A 5 -48.74 -31.04 -1.07
C MET A 5 -49.05 -29.60 -0.70
N VAL A 6 -50.14 -29.35 0.03
CA VAL A 6 -50.52 -28.02 0.52
C VAL A 6 -49.52 -27.49 1.55
N VAL A 7 -49.03 -28.35 2.46
CA VAL A 7 -47.98 -27.99 3.41
C VAL A 7 -46.66 -27.71 2.68
N GLY A 8 -46.27 -28.53 1.70
CA GLY A 8 -45.09 -28.28 0.87
C GLY A 8 -45.19 -26.98 0.07
N PHE A 9 -46.36 -26.67 -0.47
CA PHE A 9 -46.61 -25.43 -1.21
C PHE A 9 -46.63 -24.21 -0.27
N MET A 10 -47.19 -24.33 0.94
CA MET A 10 -47.14 -23.26 1.95
C MET A 10 -45.72 -23.02 2.44
N VAL A 11 -44.92 -24.06 2.67
CA VAL A 11 -43.50 -23.92 3.03
C VAL A 11 -42.73 -23.25 1.89
N PHE A 12 -43.00 -23.63 0.63
CA PHE A 12 -42.37 -23.01 -0.54
C PHE A 12 -42.79 -21.55 -0.74
N ALA A 13 -44.09 -21.23 -0.63
CA ALA A 13 -44.60 -19.87 -0.73
C ALA A 13 -44.07 -18.97 0.40
N PHE A 14 -44.00 -19.50 1.62
CA PHE A 14 -43.38 -18.81 2.77
C PHE A 14 -41.88 -18.58 2.52
N PHE A 15 -41.18 -19.54 1.92
CA PHE A 15 -39.75 -19.43 1.57
C PHE A 15 -39.48 -18.36 0.50
N VAL A 16 -40.34 -18.26 -0.53
CA VAL A 16 -40.27 -17.21 -1.56
C VAL A 16 -40.51 -15.83 -0.94
N PHE A 17 -41.52 -15.71 -0.07
CA PHE A 17 -41.83 -14.47 0.64
C PHE A 17 -40.72 -14.02 1.63
N ILE A 18 -39.98 -14.96 2.20
CA ILE A 18 -38.85 -14.69 3.13
C ILE A 18 -37.62 -14.14 2.40
N SER A 19 -37.41 -14.52 1.12
CA SER A 19 -36.24 -14.08 0.36
C SER A 19 -36.19 -12.57 0.06
N SER A 20 -37.31 -11.85 0.27
CA SER A 20 -37.42 -10.41 0.04
C SER A 20 -37.04 -9.50 1.22
N ASP A 21 -36.91 -10.02 2.46
CA ASP A 21 -36.61 -9.17 3.63
C ASP A 21 -35.13 -9.28 4.09
N LEU A 22 -34.47 -8.13 4.24
CA LEU A 22 -33.01 -8.00 4.35
C LEU A 22 -32.47 -8.06 5.78
N ARG A 23 -33.30 -7.86 6.82
CA ARG A 23 -32.82 -7.60 8.18
C ARG A 23 -32.56 -8.83 9.07
N GLY A 24 -33.00 -10.02 8.68
CA GLY A 24 -32.81 -11.26 9.48
C GLY A 24 -32.07 -12.40 8.79
N LYS A 25 -31.38 -12.12 7.67
CA LYS A 25 -30.84 -13.14 6.74
C LYS A 25 -30.01 -14.25 7.39
N GLN A 26 -29.30 -14.00 8.49
CA GLN A 26 -28.49 -15.02 9.16
C GLN A 26 -29.32 -15.99 10.00
N VAL A 27 -30.23 -15.49 10.85
CA VAL A 27 -31.10 -16.33 11.70
C VAL A 27 -32.02 -17.20 10.82
N TYR A 28 -32.54 -16.62 9.74
CA TYR A 28 -33.38 -17.35 8.80
C TYR A 28 -32.63 -18.39 7.97
N TYR A 29 -31.36 -18.14 7.63
CA TYR A 29 -30.51 -19.15 6.99
C TYR A 29 -30.33 -20.38 7.89
N TYR A 30 -30.07 -20.18 9.19
CA TYR A 30 -29.93 -21.29 10.12
C TYR A 30 -31.24 -22.06 10.33
N MET A 31 -32.39 -21.38 10.36
CA MET A 31 -33.70 -22.05 10.39
C MET A 31 -33.97 -22.87 9.12
N ALA A 32 -33.65 -22.32 7.94
CA ALA A 32 -33.79 -23.03 6.66
C ALA A 32 -32.90 -24.28 6.59
N VAL A 33 -31.66 -24.19 7.09
CA VAL A 33 -30.74 -25.33 7.19
C VAL A 33 -31.25 -26.36 8.19
N GLY A 34 -31.82 -25.94 9.33
CA GLY A 34 -32.42 -26.85 10.31
C GLY A 34 -33.61 -27.65 9.74
N ILE A 35 -34.50 -26.98 9.00
CA ILE A 35 -35.62 -27.63 8.32
C ILE A 35 -35.12 -28.60 7.24
N ALA A 36 -34.08 -28.23 6.50
CA ALA A 36 -33.46 -29.08 5.49
C ALA A 36 -32.85 -30.36 6.07
N ILE A 37 -32.14 -30.26 7.20
CA ILE A 37 -31.57 -31.43 7.86
C ILE A 37 -32.70 -32.33 8.37
N SER A 38 -33.75 -31.74 8.94
CA SER A 38 -34.92 -32.48 9.43
C SER A 38 -35.65 -33.26 8.32
N THR A 39 -35.83 -32.65 7.14
CA THR A 39 -36.46 -33.33 6.00
C THR A 39 -35.60 -34.46 5.43
N VAL A 40 -34.28 -34.30 5.40
CA VAL A 40 -33.35 -35.37 5.00
C VAL A 40 -33.35 -36.52 6.02
N CYS A 41 -33.33 -36.21 7.32
CA CYS A 41 -33.43 -37.23 8.38
C CYS A 41 -34.75 -38.01 8.32
N LEU A 42 -35.87 -37.32 8.06
CA LEU A 42 -37.16 -37.97 7.84
C LEU A 42 -37.15 -38.84 6.58
N ALA A 43 -36.53 -38.39 5.49
CA ALA A 43 -36.39 -39.18 4.27
C ALA A 43 -35.59 -40.47 4.50
N ILE A 44 -34.50 -40.40 5.27
CA ILE A 44 -33.68 -41.56 5.64
C ILE A 44 -34.47 -42.50 6.56
N PHE A 45 -35.17 -41.98 7.56
CA PHE A 45 -36.03 -42.77 8.46
C PHE A 45 -37.13 -43.53 7.71
N PHE A 46 -37.77 -42.89 6.72
CA PHE A 46 -38.75 -43.53 5.86
C PHE A 46 -38.14 -44.51 4.84
N PHE A 47 -36.85 -44.40 4.54
CA PHE A 47 -36.17 -45.36 3.67
C PHE A 47 -35.78 -46.64 4.42
N ILE A 48 -35.51 -46.53 5.73
CA ILE A 48 -35.14 -47.65 6.61
C ILE A 48 -36.37 -48.44 7.07
N THR A 49 -37.54 -47.79 7.17
CA THR A 49 -38.80 -48.47 7.53
C THR A 49 -39.43 -49.14 6.29
N GLU A 50 -39.51 -50.47 6.29
CA GLU A 50 -39.92 -51.26 5.10
C GLU A 50 -41.40 -51.11 4.70
N GLU A 51 -42.25 -50.52 5.55
CA GLU A 51 -43.70 -50.39 5.33
C GLU A 51 -44.13 -49.13 4.55
N VAL A 52 -43.21 -48.48 3.84
CA VAL A 52 -43.53 -47.23 3.15
C VAL A 52 -44.09 -47.47 1.75
N THR A 53 -45.36 -47.05 1.56
CA THR A 53 -46.09 -47.11 0.29
C THR A 53 -45.33 -46.47 -0.88
N TYR A 54 -45.45 -47.05 -2.08
CA TYR A 54 -44.75 -46.61 -3.30
C TYR A 54 -44.88 -45.10 -3.60
N THR A 55 -46.01 -44.48 -3.23
CA THR A 55 -46.28 -43.05 -3.41
C THR A 55 -45.35 -42.14 -2.60
N LEU A 56 -44.95 -42.55 -1.40
CA LEU A 56 -44.00 -41.80 -0.57
C LEU A 56 -42.58 -41.84 -1.16
N LYS A 57 -42.14 -42.98 -1.70
CA LYS A 57 -40.83 -43.12 -2.36
C LYS A 57 -40.67 -42.17 -3.57
N TYR A 58 -41.70 -42.07 -4.41
CA TYR A 58 -41.69 -41.14 -5.55
C TYR A 58 -41.73 -39.65 -5.12
N SER A 59 -42.43 -39.32 -4.03
CA SER A 59 -42.42 -37.94 -3.52
C SER A 59 -41.04 -37.50 -3.00
N LEU A 60 -40.31 -38.39 -2.33
CA LEU A 60 -38.94 -38.11 -1.87
C LEU A 60 -37.95 -37.94 -3.04
N ALA A 61 -38.10 -38.72 -4.10
CA ALA A 61 -37.28 -38.61 -5.31
C ALA A 61 -37.43 -37.27 -6.04
N ILE A 62 -38.55 -36.56 -5.86
CA ILE A 62 -38.80 -35.23 -6.45
C ILE A 62 -38.36 -34.10 -5.51
N VAL A 63 -38.54 -34.27 -4.20
CA VAL A 63 -38.20 -33.24 -3.20
C VAL A 63 -36.68 -33.06 -3.05
N ILE A 64 -35.90 -34.14 -3.10
CA ILE A 64 -34.43 -34.06 -2.93
C ILE A 64 -33.76 -33.24 -4.04
N PRO A 65 -34.05 -33.46 -5.35
CA PRO A 65 -33.48 -32.64 -6.42
C PRO A 65 -33.90 -31.17 -6.37
N LEU A 66 -35.18 -30.90 -6.07
CA LEU A 66 -35.68 -29.53 -5.91
C LEU A 66 -34.98 -28.80 -4.76
N PHE A 67 -34.71 -29.51 -3.67
CA PHE A 67 -33.95 -28.99 -2.54
C PHE A 67 -32.49 -28.67 -2.89
N LEU A 68 -31.79 -29.59 -3.57
CA LEU A 68 -30.40 -29.37 -4.02
C LEU A 68 -30.32 -28.17 -4.98
N TYR A 69 -31.30 -28.03 -5.88
CA TYR A 69 -31.39 -26.90 -6.79
C TYR A 69 -31.62 -25.57 -6.07
N GLY A 70 -32.51 -25.55 -5.06
CA GLY A 70 -32.73 -24.37 -4.21
C GLY A 70 -31.47 -23.96 -3.43
N PHE A 71 -30.73 -24.93 -2.89
CA PHE A 71 -29.47 -24.68 -2.18
C PHE A 71 -28.37 -24.14 -3.10
N TYR A 72 -28.28 -24.63 -4.33
CA TYR A 72 -27.35 -24.13 -5.34
C TYR A 72 -27.59 -22.64 -5.67
N ILE A 73 -28.86 -22.24 -5.84
CA ILE A 73 -29.22 -20.84 -6.09
C ILE A 73 -28.83 -19.94 -4.91
N LEU A 74 -29.04 -20.40 -3.67
CA LEU A 74 -28.66 -19.66 -2.46
C LEU A 74 -27.15 -19.43 -2.36
N GLN A 75 -26.33 -20.42 -2.69
CA GLN A 75 -24.87 -20.24 -2.70
C GLN A 75 -24.43 -19.22 -3.75
N ARG A 76 -25.03 -19.25 -4.94
CA ARG A 76 -24.72 -18.29 -6.01
C ARG A 76 -25.10 -16.86 -5.65
N ASN A 77 -26.20 -16.68 -4.91
CA ASN A 77 -26.73 -15.37 -4.53
C ASN A 77 -26.23 -14.88 -3.17
N LYS A 78 -25.26 -15.56 -2.52
CA LYS A 78 -24.62 -15.02 -1.33
C LYS A 78 -23.99 -13.68 -1.69
N PRO A 79 -24.36 -12.56 -1.04
CA PRO A 79 -23.64 -11.32 -1.23
C PRO A 79 -22.20 -11.60 -0.80
N LYS A 80 -21.26 -11.45 -1.74
CA LYS A 80 -19.85 -11.42 -1.39
C LYS A 80 -19.70 -10.19 -0.51
N ASN A 81 -19.52 -10.38 0.79
CA ASN A 81 -19.12 -9.31 1.67
C ASN A 81 -17.71 -8.90 1.24
N THR A 82 -17.61 -8.01 0.26
CA THR A 82 -16.38 -7.32 -0.06
C THR A 82 -16.12 -6.41 1.12
N ILE A 83 -15.20 -6.82 2.00
CA ILE A 83 -14.64 -5.92 2.99
C ILE A 83 -13.93 -4.84 2.18
N GLU A 84 -14.53 -3.67 2.04
CA GLU A 84 -13.84 -2.50 1.51
C GLU A 84 -12.79 -2.11 2.55
N ILE A 85 -11.55 -2.56 2.32
CA ILE A 85 -10.41 -2.12 3.11
C ILE A 85 -10.19 -0.65 2.72
N LEU A 86 -10.78 0.25 3.50
CA LEU A 86 -10.49 1.69 3.46
C LEU A 86 -9.11 1.93 4.11
N ALA A 87 -8.06 1.41 3.49
CA ALA A 87 -6.69 1.75 3.89
C ALA A 87 -6.39 3.17 3.38
N LYS A 88 -6.40 4.15 4.30
CA LYS A 88 -5.75 5.43 4.00
C LYS A 88 -4.25 5.15 3.85
N GLN A 89 -3.73 5.38 2.65
CA GLN A 89 -2.30 5.37 2.42
C GLN A 89 -1.66 6.42 3.32
N GLN A 90 -0.81 5.99 4.26
CA GLN A 90 0.01 6.92 5.03
C GLN A 90 1.08 7.49 4.11
N SER A 91 1.08 8.82 3.93
CA SER A 91 2.14 9.55 3.24
C SER A 91 2.84 10.43 4.26
N TYR A 92 4.17 10.50 4.19
CA TYR A 92 4.96 11.45 4.99
C TYR A 92 5.02 12.84 4.33
N CYS A 93 4.49 12.96 3.10
CA CYS A 93 4.35 14.22 2.37
C CYS A 93 2.89 14.43 1.99
N ASP A 94 2.28 15.49 2.50
CA ASP A 94 0.88 15.84 2.23
C ASP A 94 0.72 16.60 0.89
N SER A 95 1.77 17.25 0.42
CA SER A 95 1.74 18.03 -0.83
C SER A 95 1.70 17.20 -2.10
N ILE A 96 2.25 15.99 -2.10
CA ILE A 96 2.36 15.16 -3.30
C ILE A 96 1.17 14.23 -3.40
N GLN A 97 0.37 14.41 -4.45
CA GLN A 97 -0.79 13.55 -4.67
C GLN A 97 -0.38 12.22 -5.31
N PRO A 98 -1.01 11.07 -4.96
CA PRO A 98 -0.67 9.77 -5.54
C PRO A 98 -0.75 9.74 -7.08
N LYS A 99 -1.66 10.52 -7.67
CA LYS A 99 -1.81 10.66 -9.13
C LYS A 99 -0.58 11.31 -9.78
N GLU A 100 0.05 12.26 -9.10
CA GLU A 100 1.24 12.96 -9.59
C GLU A 100 2.45 12.02 -9.57
N ILE A 101 2.58 11.20 -8.52
CA ILE A 101 3.58 10.13 -8.44
C ILE A 101 3.42 9.17 -9.62
N TYR A 102 2.19 8.69 -9.85
CA TYR A 102 1.92 7.77 -10.95
C TYR A 102 2.32 8.39 -12.29
N LYS A 103 1.90 9.64 -12.54
CA LYS A 103 2.23 10.35 -13.77
C LYS A 103 3.74 10.52 -13.95
N ALA A 104 4.45 10.94 -12.90
CA ALA A 104 5.89 11.16 -12.92
C ALA A 104 6.66 9.88 -13.25
N TYR A 105 6.21 8.71 -12.78
CA TYR A 105 6.91 7.44 -13.01
C TYR A 105 6.34 6.57 -14.14
N SER A 106 5.25 7.00 -14.78
CA SER A 106 4.58 6.26 -15.86
C SER A 106 5.50 5.90 -17.04
N TYR A 107 6.49 6.73 -17.36
CA TYR A 107 7.46 6.43 -18.42
C TYR A 107 8.39 5.24 -18.10
N ARG A 108 8.51 4.89 -16.80
CA ARG A 108 9.28 3.73 -16.33
C ARG A 108 8.44 2.47 -16.25
N THR A 109 7.11 2.55 -16.37
CA THR A 109 6.23 1.38 -16.28
C THR A 109 5.92 0.81 -17.66
N LEU A 110 5.80 -0.51 -17.71
CA LEU A 110 5.38 -1.30 -18.86
C LEU A 110 4.16 -2.09 -18.41
N GLU A 111 2.98 -1.66 -18.85
CA GLU A 111 1.74 -2.39 -18.59
C GLU A 111 1.67 -3.63 -19.49
N LYS A 112 1.65 -4.81 -18.87
CA LYS A 112 1.37 -6.09 -19.52
C LYS A 112 -0.01 -6.58 -19.08
N LYS A 113 -0.54 -7.57 -19.80
CA LYS A 113 -1.90 -8.11 -19.59
C LYS A 113 -2.16 -8.59 -18.16
N ASP A 114 -1.14 -9.10 -17.49
CA ASP A 114 -1.20 -9.75 -16.18
C ASP A 114 -0.42 -9.00 -15.08
N ARG A 115 0.41 -8.01 -15.44
CA ARG A 115 1.34 -7.36 -14.50
C ARG A 115 1.84 -6.01 -15.02
N ILE A 116 2.43 -5.24 -14.12
CA ILE A 116 3.18 -4.02 -14.45
C ILE A 116 4.67 -4.31 -14.25
N GLU A 117 5.47 -4.12 -15.29
CA GLU A 117 6.94 -4.24 -15.21
C GLU A 117 7.59 -2.85 -15.16
N THR A 118 8.79 -2.75 -14.60
CA THR A 118 9.54 -1.49 -14.54
C THR A 118 10.75 -1.54 -15.46
N ARG A 119 10.89 -0.57 -16.36
CA ARG A 119 12.11 -0.32 -17.13
C ARG A 119 13.16 0.27 -16.19
N LEU A 120 14.07 -0.58 -15.73
CA LEU A 120 15.21 -0.17 -14.90
C LEU A 120 16.48 -0.15 -15.73
N ASN A 121 17.14 1.01 -15.80
CA ASN A 121 18.52 1.07 -16.25
C ASN A 121 19.42 0.61 -15.08
N THR A 122 20.00 -0.59 -15.18
CA THR A 122 20.87 -1.15 -14.13
C THR A 122 22.24 -0.47 -14.08
N LEU A 123 22.74 -0.02 -15.23
CA LEU A 123 24.05 0.64 -15.37
C LEU A 123 24.09 2.02 -14.71
N SER A 124 22.96 2.69 -14.54
CA SER A 124 22.91 4.00 -13.88
C SER A 124 23.02 3.91 -12.36
N LYS A 125 22.89 2.72 -11.76
CA LYS A 125 22.83 2.55 -10.30
C LYS A 125 24.18 2.33 -9.64
N THR A 126 25.20 1.85 -10.35
CA THR A 126 26.48 1.48 -9.73
C THR A 126 27.44 2.67 -9.70
N PHE A 127 28.03 2.90 -8.52
CA PHE A 127 29.06 3.92 -8.30
C PHE A 127 30.41 3.54 -8.92
N TYR A 128 30.65 2.23 -9.06
CA TYR A 128 31.84 1.64 -9.66
C TYR A 128 31.51 1.03 -11.02
N ARG A 129 32.49 1.05 -11.92
CA ARG A 129 32.49 0.28 -13.16
C ARG A 129 33.61 -0.77 -13.08
N GLU A 130 33.27 -2.01 -13.43
CA GLU A 130 34.25 -3.08 -13.55
C GLU A 130 34.79 -3.10 -14.98
N SER A 131 36.12 -3.02 -15.11
CA SER A 131 36.82 -3.24 -16.37
C SER A 131 38.05 -4.08 -16.08
N GLU A 132 38.21 -5.19 -16.81
CA GLU A 132 39.38 -6.08 -16.70
C GLU A 132 39.68 -6.56 -15.25
N GLY A 133 38.64 -6.80 -14.44
CA GLY A 133 38.76 -7.26 -13.06
C GLY A 133 39.08 -6.16 -12.03
N ASN A 134 39.27 -4.91 -12.46
CA ASN A 134 39.49 -3.77 -11.58
C ASN A 134 38.21 -2.90 -11.46
N LYS A 135 37.98 -2.34 -10.27
CA LYS A 135 36.86 -1.43 -9.98
C LYS A 135 37.33 0.01 -10.10
N PHE A 136 36.73 0.75 -11.04
CA PHE A 136 37.01 2.16 -11.26
C PHE A 136 35.84 3.02 -10.80
N LEU A 137 36.14 4.17 -10.20
CA LEU A 137 35.15 5.20 -9.94
C LEU A 137 34.65 5.80 -11.25
N THR A 138 33.35 6.02 -11.35
CA THR A 138 32.79 6.72 -12.52
C THR A 138 33.24 8.18 -12.53
N THR A 139 33.81 8.65 -13.65
CA THR A 139 34.24 10.06 -13.82
C THR A 139 33.10 11.05 -13.65
N ASN A 140 31.87 10.64 -13.98
CA ASN A 140 30.66 11.44 -13.80
C ASN A 140 30.48 11.95 -12.36
N PHE A 141 30.97 11.22 -11.35
CA PHE A 141 30.89 11.67 -9.96
C PHE A 141 31.57 13.02 -9.74
N PHE A 142 32.76 13.22 -10.33
CA PHE A 142 33.50 14.47 -10.17
C PHE A 142 32.83 15.63 -10.90
N TYR A 143 32.22 15.37 -12.06
CA TYR A 143 31.42 16.37 -12.77
C TYR A 143 30.18 16.75 -11.95
N GLU A 144 29.48 15.77 -11.38
CA GLU A 144 28.33 15.96 -10.50
C GLU A 144 28.74 16.79 -9.26
N LEU A 145 29.88 16.47 -8.63
CA LEU A 145 30.42 17.22 -7.48
C LEU A 145 30.74 18.68 -7.83
N GLN A 146 31.35 18.93 -8.99
CA GLN A 146 31.68 20.28 -9.44
C GLN A 146 30.43 21.09 -9.83
N SER A 147 29.36 20.41 -10.24
CA SER A 147 28.11 21.02 -10.70
C SER A 147 27.13 21.31 -9.56
N LEU A 148 27.49 21.05 -8.30
CA LEU A 148 26.67 21.39 -7.15
C LEU A 148 26.61 22.90 -6.94
N GLU A 149 25.41 23.45 -7.02
CA GLU A 149 25.12 24.84 -6.66
C GLU A 149 24.37 24.84 -5.33
N LEU A 150 25.12 25.04 -4.23
CA LEU A 150 24.58 25.00 -2.86
C LEU A 150 23.80 26.27 -2.54
N THR A 151 22.64 26.12 -1.91
CA THR A 151 21.77 27.23 -1.55
C THR A 151 22.21 27.79 -0.20
N ARG A 152 22.49 29.10 -0.15
CA ARG A 152 22.79 29.81 1.10
C ARG A 152 21.61 30.65 1.55
N ILE A 153 21.26 30.55 2.83
CA ILE A 153 20.17 31.30 3.47
C ILE A 153 20.62 31.86 4.81
N GLN A 154 20.22 33.07 5.18
CA GLN A 154 20.58 33.62 6.50
C GLN A 154 19.59 33.18 7.58
N ASN A 155 18.31 33.03 7.22
CA ASN A 155 17.24 32.65 8.11
C ASN A 155 16.35 31.56 7.49
N ILE A 156 15.68 30.78 8.32
CA ILE A 156 14.80 29.66 7.90
C ILE A 156 13.62 30.16 7.08
N ASP A 157 13.15 31.38 7.35
CA ASP A 157 12.04 32.00 6.63
C ASP A 157 12.38 32.30 5.15
N GLU A 158 13.67 32.28 4.79
CA GLU A 158 14.16 32.48 3.42
C GLU A 158 14.11 31.20 2.57
N ILE A 159 13.72 30.06 3.13
CA ILE A 159 13.54 28.84 2.33
C ILE A 159 12.42 29.08 1.32
N GLN A 160 12.76 29.17 0.03
CA GLN A 160 11.78 29.42 -1.04
C GLN A 160 11.32 28.15 -1.75
N SER A 161 12.25 27.25 -2.04
CA SER A 161 11.97 26.01 -2.78
C SER A 161 10.94 25.13 -2.08
N LEU A 162 10.00 24.63 -2.86
CA LEU A 162 8.95 23.73 -2.39
C LEU A 162 9.54 22.43 -1.82
N LEU A 163 10.58 21.88 -2.47
CA LEU A 163 11.26 20.68 -2.00
C LEU A 163 11.87 20.89 -0.62
N HIS A 164 12.62 21.97 -0.45
CA HIS A 164 13.29 22.28 0.82
C HIS A 164 12.28 22.49 1.96
N LYS A 165 11.16 23.17 1.68
CA LYS A 165 10.07 23.34 2.66
C LYS A 165 9.47 22.02 3.09
N GLU A 166 9.22 21.12 2.14
CA GLU A 166 8.65 19.81 2.45
C GLU A 166 9.58 18.92 3.24
N ILE A 167 10.86 18.88 2.87
CA ILE A 167 11.89 18.17 3.65
C ILE A 167 11.93 18.73 5.06
N PHE A 168 11.95 20.06 5.21
CA PHE A 168 12.00 20.69 6.52
C PHE A 168 10.76 20.38 7.36
N SER A 169 9.56 20.53 6.81
CA SER A 169 8.28 20.21 7.47
C SER A 169 8.23 18.76 7.95
N MET A 170 8.66 17.83 7.08
CA MET A 170 8.73 16.41 7.38
C MET A 170 9.69 16.11 8.55
N ILE A 171 10.84 16.76 8.58
CA ILE A 171 11.80 16.67 9.69
C ILE A 171 11.24 17.30 10.97
N GLN A 172 10.58 18.47 10.87
CA GLN A 172 9.94 19.13 12.01
C GLN A 172 8.89 18.24 12.66
N ASN A 173 8.07 17.54 11.86
CA ASN A 173 7.09 16.57 12.37
C ASN A 173 7.76 15.44 13.17
N ALA A 174 8.91 14.94 12.70
CA ALA A 174 9.69 13.93 13.42
C ALA A 174 10.29 14.47 14.74
N ILE A 175 10.74 15.72 14.75
CA ILE A 175 11.28 16.40 15.95
C ILE A 175 10.16 16.64 16.97
N ILE A 176 8.99 17.10 16.52
CA ILE A 176 7.81 17.32 17.36
C ILE A 176 7.36 16.01 18.01
N TYR A 177 7.35 14.91 17.24
CA TYR A 177 7.03 13.59 17.80
C TYR A 177 8.03 13.14 18.88
N LYS A 178 9.28 13.57 18.78
CA LYS A 178 10.32 13.35 19.80
C LYS A 178 10.25 14.33 20.98
N GLU A 179 9.30 15.26 20.99
CA GLU A 179 9.13 16.30 22.01
C GLU A 179 10.39 17.17 22.21
N MET A 180 11.17 17.36 21.15
CA MET A 180 12.42 18.13 21.18
C MET A 180 12.20 19.57 20.74
N THR A 181 12.84 20.51 21.43
CA THR A 181 12.94 21.92 21.00
C THR A 181 14.35 22.18 20.52
N LEU A 182 14.49 22.72 19.30
CA LEU A 182 15.78 22.97 18.67
C LEU A 182 15.95 24.45 18.33
N ALA A 183 17.15 24.96 18.55
CA ALA A 183 17.56 26.27 18.06
C ALA A 183 18.01 26.17 16.61
N TYR A 184 17.05 26.10 15.67
CA TYR A 184 17.33 25.88 14.25
C TYR A 184 18.32 26.90 13.65
N ASN A 185 18.30 28.15 14.09
CA ASN A 185 19.22 29.19 13.61
C ASN A 185 20.69 28.92 14.01
N GLU A 186 20.92 28.29 15.17
CA GLU A 186 22.26 27.89 15.59
C GLU A 186 22.77 26.74 14.72
N ILE A 187 21.92 25.74 14.48
CA ILE A 187 22.24 24.62 13.59
C ILE A 187 22.50 25.10 12.16
N LEU A 188 21.73 26.07 11.66
CA LEU A 188 21.97 26.66 10.34
C LEU A 188 23.34 27.34 10.26
N LYS A 189 23.71 28.08 11.32
CA LYS A 189 25.03 28.72 11.43
C LYS A 189 26.18 27.70 11.49
N GLU A 190 26.00 26.59 12.21
CA GLU A 190 26.96 25.47 12.22
C GLU A 190 27.16 24.83 10.84
N ASN A 191 26.19 24.98 9.94
CA ASN A 191 26.25 24.49 8.57
C ASN A 191 26.68 25.56 7.56
N ASP A 192 27.37 26.62 8.01
CA ASP A 192 27.83 27.73 7.17
C ASP A 192 26.70 28.36 6.32
N TYR A 193 25.49 28.38 6.88
CA TYR A 193 24.29 28.91 6.20
C TYR A 193 23.92 28.15 4.92
N ILE A 194 24.46 26.94 4.72
CA ILE A 194 24.15 26.07 3.58
C ILE A 194 22.90 25.25 3.90
N LEU A 195 21.82 25.49 3.15
CA LEU A 195 20.52 24.90 3.38
C LEU A 195 20.55 23.37 3.23
N GLU A 196 21.21 22.86 2.19
CA GLU A 196 21.28 21.42 1.95
C GLU A 196 21.97 20.69 3.11
N TYR A 197 23.07 21.26 3.63
CA TYR A 197 23.81 20.68 4.75
C TYR A 197 23.03 20.76 6.06
N PHE A 198 22.35 21.89 6.29
CA PHE A 198 21.43 22.05 7.41
C PHE A 198 20.33 20.98 7.40
N LEU A 199 19.64 20.79 6.27
CA LEU A 199 18.58 19.78 6.15
C LEU A 199 19.13 18.36 6.30
N MET A 200 20.29 18.07 5.72
CA MET A 200 20.96 16.78 5.87
C MET A 200 21.33 16.48 7.33
N GLN A 201 21.88 17.44 8.06
CA GLN A 201 22.20 17.26 9.49
C GLN A 201 20.94 16.97 10.31
N LEU A 202 19.87 17.76 10.11
CA LEU A 202 18.63 17.52 10.83
C LEU A 202 18.03 16.15 10.48
N TYR A 203 18.07 15.76 9.21
CA TYR A 203 17.58 14.46 8.78
C TYR A 203 18.36 13.33 9.47
N GLU A 204 19.70 13.34 9.37
CA GLU A 204 20.54 12.32 10.01
C GLU A 204 20.29 12.20 11.51
N GLN A 205 20.12 13.31 12.23
CA GLN A 205 19.95 13.29 13.68
C GLN A 205 18.53 12.89 14.11
N TYR A 206 17.51 13.33 13.36
CA TYR A 206 16.14 13.30 13.87
C TYR A 206 15.22 12.31 13.14
N THR A 207 15.54 11.82 11.94
CA THR A 207 14.60 10.99 11.16
C THR A 207 14.94 9.50 11.07
N ILE A 208 16.16 9.08 11.45
CA ILE A 208 16.62 7.66 11.33
C ILE A 208 15.64 6.66 11.95
N ALA A 209 15.08 6.99 13.12
CA ALA A 209 14.15 6.11 13.84
C ALA A 209 12.79 5.92 13.13
N PHE A 210 12.41 6.84 12.23
CA PHE A 210 11.08 6.87 11.61
C PHE A 210 11.04 6.23 10.22
N ASN A 211 12.19 5.82 9.67
CA ASN A 211 12.33 5.22 8.34
C ASN A 211 11.53 5.97 7.26
N ILE A 212 11.75 7.29 7.19
CA ILE A 212 10.97 8.18 6.32
C ILE A 212 11.42 7.99 4.87
N GLY A 213 10.48 7.63 3.99
CA GLY A 213 10.77 7.43 2.57
C GLY A 213 10.90 8.76 1.82
N VAL A 214 12.08 9.03 1.25
CA VAL A 214 12.35 10.28 0.50
C VAL A 214 12.14 10.18 -1.01
N ALA A 215 11.89 8.98 -1.55
CA ALA A 215 11.90 8.75 -3.00
C ALA A 215 10.88 9.60 -3.79
N ASN A 216 9.72 9.90 -3.20
CA ASN A 216 8.68 10.69 -3.87
C ASN A 216 9.00 12.19 -3.91
N LEU A 217 9.86 12.68 -3.01
CA LEU A 217 10.28 14.08 -2.98
C LEU A 217 11.00 14.48 -4.27
N LYS A 218 11.59 13.53 -5.00
CA LYS A 218 12.23 13.78 -6.30
C LYS A 218 11.30 14.42 -7.33
N ILE A 219 9.98 14.30 -7.17
CA ILE A 219 8.97 14.93 -8.04
C ILE A 219 8.93 16.45 -7.83
N LEU A 220 9.31 16.94 -6.65
CA LEU A 220 9.33 18.36 -6.30
C LEU A 220 10.66 19.05 -6.65
N ALA A 221 11.68 18.29 -7.04
CA ALA A 221 12.99 18.81 -7.40
C ALA A 221 12.94 19.49 -8.77
N ASN A 222 13.43 20.73 -8.83
CA ASN A 222 13.53 21.55 -10.03
C ASN A 222 14.99 21.80 -10.45
N THR A 223 15.93 21.63 -9.51
CA THR A 223 17.37 21.84 -9.78
C THR A 223 18.17 20.56 -9.58
N PHE A 224 19.37 20.52 -10.18
CA PHE A 224 20.28 19.40 -9.99
C PHE A 224 20.66 19.20 -8.51
N THR A 225 20.94 20.28 -7.78
CA THR A 225 21.24 20.22 -6.34
C THR A 225 20.07 19.64 -5.54
N GLU A 226 18.84 20.02 -5.88
CA GLU A 226 17.63 19.50 -5.25
C GLU A 226 17.44 17.99 -5.52
N GLU A 227 17.69 17.52 -6.74
CA GLU A 227 17.71 16.08 -7.04
C GLU A 227 18.79 15.34 -6.24
N GLN A 228 19.99 15.94 -6.14
CA GLN A 228 21.08 15.39 -5.35
C GLN A 228 20.74 15.36 -3.86
N LEU A 229 20.03 16.34 -3.33
CA LEU A 229 19.55 16.37 -1.95
C LEU A 229 18.68 15.17 -1.63
N VAL A 230 17.69 14.87 -2.46
CA VAL A 230 16.81 13.71 -2.24
C VAL A 230 17.62 12.41 -2.19
N GLY A 231 18.57 12.21 -3.11
CA GLY A 231 19.44 11.05 -3.09
C GLY A 231 20.41 11.02 -1.90
N ALA A 232 20.91 12.18 -1.47
CA ALA A 232 21.83 12.29 -0.35
C ALA A 232 21.14 11.96 0.99
N LEU A 233 19.87 12.35 1.16
CA LEU A 233 19.05 11.98 2.31
C LEU A 233 18.83 10.47 2.39
N ASP A 234 18.59 9.81 1.26
CA ASP A 234 18.51 8.34 1.19
C ASP A 234 19.86 7.73 1.60
N ASN A 235 20.98 8.23 1.07
CA ASN A 235 22.33 7.74 1.39
C ASN A 235 22.72 7.88 2.87
N LEU A 236 22.26 8.92 3.59
CA LEU A 236 22.52 9.09 5.03
C LEU A 236 22.00 7.91 5.87
N SER A 237 20.94 7.24 5.40
CA SER A 237 20.32 6.10 6.10
C SER A 237 20.92 4.74 5.72
N LEU A 238 21.83 4.69 4.74
CA LEU A 238 22.32 3.45 4.15
C LEU A 238 23.75 3.13 4.57
N GLN A 239 24.01 1.83 4.77
CA GLN A 239 25.37 1.32 4.97
C GLN A 239 26.21 1.34 3.67
N SER A 240 25.55 1.33 2.51
CA SER A 240 26.18 1.39 1.19
C SER A 240 25.66 2.57 0.39
N VAL A 241 26.56 3.48 0.01
CA VAL A 241 26.23 4.70 -0.74
C VAL A 241 25.80 4.35 -2.17
N LYS A 242 24.61 4.82 -2.57
CA LYS A 242 24.11 4.77 -3.95
C LYS A 242 24.73 5.92 -4.75
N ARG A 243 24.82 5.78 -6.08
CA ARG A 243 25.31 6.87 -6.95
C ARG A 243 24.40 8.11 -6.89
N ASP A 244 23.09 7.91 -6.88
CA ASP A 244 22.12 9.01 -6.80
C ASP A 244 22.33 9.78 -5.49
N GLY A 245 22.57 11.09 -5.57
CA GLY A 245 22.89 11.93 -4.42
C GLY A 245 24.29 11.76 -3.83
N ALA A 246 25.18 10.96 -4.43
CA ALA A 246 26.52 10.73 -3.89
C ALA A 246 27.36 12.01 -3.84
N ALA A 247 27.23 12.88 -4.84
CA ALA A 247 28.01 14.11 -4.92
C ALA A 247 27.77 15.00 -3.70
N LEU A 248 26.50 15.32 -3.42
CA LEU A 248 26.14 16.14 -2.27
C LEU A 248 26.41 15.41 -0.95
N PHE A 249 26.19 14.09 -0.89
CA PHE A 249 26.52 13.28 0.28
C PHE A 249 28.00 13.39 0.68
N TYR A 250 28.93 13.16 -0.26
CA TYR A 250 30.36 13.27 0.03
C TYR A 250 30.79 14.71 0.29
N SER A 251 30.19 15.69 -0.40
CA SER A 251 30.42 17.12 -0.14
C SER A 251 30.04 17.49 1.31
N TYR A 252 28.90 16.98 1.79
CA TYR A 252 28.46 17.16 3.18
C TYR A 252 29.38 16.46 4.19
N LEU A 253 29.78 15.21 3.93
CA LEU A 253 30.68 14.50 4.84
C LEU A 253 32.06 15.17 4.92
N ALA A 254 32.59 15.66 3.80
CA ALA A 254 33.83 16.43 3.78
C ALA A 254 33.69 17.73 4.59
N PHE A 255 32.57 18.45 4.45
CA PHE A 255 32.26 19.62 5.28
C PHE A 255 32.22 19.30 6.78
N LYS A 256 31.72 18.11 7.15
CA LYS A 256 31.69 17.61 8.53
C LYS A 256 32.99 16.94 8.99
N ASN A 257 34.05 16.93 8.18
CA ASN A 257 35.33 16.25 8.45
C ASN A 257 35.15 14.74 8.77
N ARG A 258 34.31 14.04 8.00
CA ARG A 258 34.01 12.61 8.16
C ARG A 258 34.59 11.73 7.04
N VAL A 259 35.39 12.30 6.14
CA VAL A 259 36.05 11.64 5.00
C VAL A 259 37.52 11.98 5.00
#